data_AF-A0A522UC34-F1
#
_entry.id   AF-A0A522UC34-F1
#
_cell.length_a   1.000
_cell.length_b   1.000
_cell.length_c   1.000
_cell.angle_alpha   90.00
_cell.angle_beta   90.00
_cell.angle_gamma   90.00
#
_symmetry.space_group_name_H-M   'P 1'
#
loop_
_entity.id
_entity.type
_entity.pdbx_description
1 polymer ?
#
loop_
_entity_poly.entity_id
_entity_poly.type
_entity_poly.pdbx_seq_one_letter_code
_entity_poly.pdbx_strand_id
1 'polypeptide(L)' 'FLFVLGDHMGLTDDEEKIIEAHDHEIVSVGPLSLHADHCIVLLHNEMDRQDAFNTSNK' A
#
# COMPACT_ATOMS: atom_id res chain seq x y z
N PHE A 1 2.81 -7.02 -7.01
CA PHE A 1 3.12 -6.47 -5.68
C PHE A 1 2.17 -7.05 -4.66
N LEU A 2 2.62 -7.26 -3.43
CA LEU A 2 1.77 -7.62 -2.30
C LEU A 2 1.77 -6.43 -1.35
N PHE A 3 0.58 -5.97 -0.96
CA PHE A 3 0.42 -4.87 -0.03
C PHE A 3 -0.36 -5.35 1.19
N VAL A 4 0.11 -4.95 2.37
CA VAL A 4 -0.56 -5.25 3.64
C VAL A 4 -1.18 -3.96 4.14
N LEU A 5 -2.45 -4.02 4.49
CA LEU A 5 -3.23 -2.89 4.97
C LEU A 5 -3.90 -3.29 6.29
N GLY A 6 -3.71 -2.48 7.33
CA GLY A 6 -4.51 -2.58 8.54
C GLY A 6 -5.96 -2.13 8.29
N ASP A 7 -6.87 -2.54 9.16
CA ASP A 7 -8.24 -2.06 9.14
C ASP A 7 -8.36 -0.71 9.89
N HIS A 8 -9.57 -0.34 10.32
CA HIS A 8 -9.81 0.87 11.10
C HIS A 8 -9.08 0.95 12.46
N MET A 9 -8.66 -0.19 13.02
CA MET A 9 -7.90 -0.27 14.28
C MET A 9 -6.39 -0.35 14.04
N GLY A 10 -5.95 -0.50 12.79
CA GLY A 10 -4.56 -0.76 12.43
C GLY A 10 -4.19 -2.23 12.59
N LEU A 11 -2.89 -2.52 12.46
CA LEU A 11 -2.35 -3.85 12.73
C LEU A 11 -2.03 -3.98 14.22
N THR A 12 -2.20 -5.17 14.76
CA THR A 12 -1.76 -5.48 16.12
C THR A 12 -0.26 -5.71 16.16
N ASP A 13 0.37 -5.52 17.33
CA ASP A 13 1.81 -5.76 17.53
C ASP A 13 2.25 -7.17 17.08
N ASP A 14 1.39 -8.18 17.23
CA ASP A 14 1.72 -9.55 16.83
C ASP A 14 1.64 -9.75 15.31
N GLU A 15 0.75 -9.03 14.62
CA GLU A 15 0.70 -9.00 13.15
C GLU A 15 1.88 -8.23 12.57
N GLU A 16 2.27 -7.10 13.18
CA GLU A 16 3.45 -6.34 12.78
C GLU A 16 4.71 -7.20 12.89
N LYS A 17 4.89 -7.98 13.97
CA LYS A 17 6.04 -8.91 14.10
C LYS A 17 6.10 -9.96 12.98
N ILE A 18 4.95 -10.42 12.49
CA ILE A 18 4.90 -11.38 11.35
C ILE A 18 5.40 -10.70 10.08
N ILE A 19 5.04 -9.43 9.87
CA ILE A 19 5.48 -8.65 8.71
C ILE A 19 6.97 -8.32 8.83
N GLU A 20 7.44 -7.91 10.01
CA GLU A 20 8.85 -7.63 10.31
C GLU A 20 9.78 -8.82 10.10
N ALA A 21 9.26 -10.05 10.18
CA ALA A 21 10.01 -11.26 9.85
C ALA A 21 10.30 -11.41 8.34
N HIS A 22 9.72 -10.56 7.49
CA HIS A 22 9.92 -10.53 6.05
C HIS A 22 10.52 -9.19 5.63
N ASP A 23 11.25 -9.20 4.51
CA ASP A 23 11.73 -7.96 3.89
C ASP A 23 10.53 -7.17 3.36
N HIS A 24 10.33 -5.96 3.91
CA HIS A 24 9.20 -5.11 3.59
C HIS A 24 9.60 -3.64 3.65
N GLU A 25 8.85 -2.81 2.92
CA GLU A 25 8.98 -1.36 2.96
C GLU A 25 7.68 -0.75 3.47
N ILE A 26 7.80 0.29 4.30
CA ILE A 26 6.66 1.08 4.75
C ILE A 26 6.47 2.23 3.77
N VAL A 27 5.29 2.29 3.14
CA VAL A 27 4.91 3.33 2.18
C VAL A 27 3.64 4.04 2.64
N SER A 28 3.56 5.34 2.37
CA SER A 28 2.37 6.16 2.63
C SER A 28 1.64 6.46 1.33
N VAL A 29 0.31 6.30 1.33
CA VAL A 29 -0.57 6.67 0.20
C VAL A 29 -1.08 8.12 0.28
N GLY A 30 -0.70 8.87 1.32
CA GLY A 30 -1.11 10.27 1.49
C GLY A 30 -0.94 10.80 2.92
N PRO A 31 -1.17 12.12 3.13
CA PRO A 31 -0.95 12.76 4.42
C PRO A 31 -2.09 12.55 5.44
N LEU A 32 -3.22 11.97 5.03
CA LEU A 32 -4.38 11.73 5.87
C LEU A 32 -4.50 10.25 6.21
N SER A 33 -5.04 9.94 7.39
CA SER A 33 -5.46 8.59 7.73
C SER A 33 -6.72 8.24 6.93
N LEU A 34 -6.66 7.19 6.13
CA LEU A 34 -7.74 6.76 5.24
C LEU A 34 -8.25 5.38 5.64
N HIS A 35 -9.50 5.07 5.28
CA HIS A 35 -10.01 3.72 5.34
C HIS A 35 -9.28 2.82 4.34
N ALA A 36 -9.07 1.55 4.68
CA ALA A 36 -8.32 0.60 3.86
C ALA A 36 -8.82 0.55 2.39
N ASP A 37 -10.13 0.61 2.17
CA ASP A 37 -10.70 0.63 0.81
C ASP A 37 -10.23 1.83 -0.03
N HIS A 38 -10.07 3.00 0.60
CA HIS A 38 -9.54 4.17 -0.10
C HIS A 38 -8.05 4.00 -0.43
N CYS A 39 -7.28 3.38 0.46
CA CYS A 39 -5.88 3.05 0.18
C CYS A 39 -5.75 2.11 -1.03
N ILE A 40 -6.62 1.10 -1.13
CA ILE A 40 -6.65 0.18 -2.28
C ILE A 40 -6.89 0.93 -3.59
N VAL A 41 -7.87 1.85 -3.62
CA VAL A 41 -8.18 2.64 -4.81
C VAL A 41 -7.00 3.53 -5.23
N LEU A 42 -6.37 4.22 -4.28
CA LEU A 42 -5.23 5.10 -4.57
C LEU A 42 -4.03 4.31 -5.10
N LEU A 43 -3.77 3.14 -4.52
CA LEU A 43 -2.66 2.29 -4.90
C LEU A 43 -2.82 1.76 -6.33
N HIS A 44 -4.00 1.25 -6.66
CA HIS A 44 -4.30 0.84 -8.03
C HIS A 44 -4.18 2.00 -9.01
N ASN A 45 -4.71 3.18 -8.67
CA ASN A 45 -4.58 4.35 -9.52
C ASN A 45 -3.12 4.72 -9.80
N GLU A 46 -2.26 4.68 -8.78
CA GLU A 46 -0.85 4.99 -8.96
C GLU A 46 -0.13 3.95 -9.82
N MET A 47 -0.40 2.66 -9.61
CA MET A 47 0.14 1.59 -10.46
C MET A 47 -0.29 1.76 -11.92
N ASP A 48 -1.57 2.05 -12.17
CA ASP A 48 -2.09 2.29 -13.52
C ASP A 48 -1.42 3.50 -14.19
N ARG A 49 -1.17 4.58 -13.42
CA ARG A 49 -0.46 5.78 -13.92
C ARG A 49 0.99 5.46 -14.29
N GLN A 50 1.69 4.68 -13.47
CA GLN A 50 3.06 4.26 -13.75
C GLN A 50 3.12 3.36 -14.97
N ASP A 51 2.20 2.40 -15.10
CA ASP A 51 2.13 1.51 -16.26
C ASP A 51 1.83 2.27 -17.55
N ALA A 52 0.91 3.24 -17.51
CA ALA A 52 0.61 4.11 -18.64
C ALA A 52 1.81 4.98 -19.06
N PHE A 53 2.55 5.52 -18.08
CA PHE A 53 3.78 6.27 -18.33
C PHE A 53 4.87 5.38 -18.94
N ASN A 54 5.07 4.18 -18.41
CA ASN A 54 6.08 3.23 -18.88
C ASN A 54 5.77 2.71 -20.28
N THR A 55 4.50 2.50 -20.61
CA THR A 55 4.07 2.05 -21.94
C THR A 55 4.23 3.14 -23.00
N SER A 56 4.03 4.41 -22.63
CA SER A 56 4.15 5.54 -23.56
C SER A 56 5.59 5.93 -23.91
N ASN A 57 6.56 5.51 -23.09
CA ASN A 57 7.99 5.77 -23.28
C ASN A 57 8.75 4.58 -23.92
N LYS A 58 8.02 3.59 -24.41
CA LYS A 58 8.55 2.38 -25.05
C LYS A 58 8.38 2.45 -26.56
#